data_AF-A0A520HRZ1-F1
#
_entry.id   AF-A0A520HRZ1-F1
#
_cell.length_a   1.000
_cell.length_b   1.000
_cell.length_c   1.000
_cell.angle_alpha   90.00
_cell.angle_beta   90.00
_cell.angle_gamma   90.00
#
_symmetry.space_group_name_H-M   'P 1'
#
loop_
_entity.id
_entity.type
_entity.pdbx_description
1 polymer ?
#
loop_
_entity_poly.entity_id
_entity_poly.type
_entity_poly.pdbx_seq_one_letter_code
_entity_poly.pdbx_strand_id
1 'polypeptide(L)'
;TDGNNGTLWKAGSNILPQDLMIDLGSAKQVKRVFTQFEFPTFYYQYILRYSLDGKNWKLFSDRSGNLTPGSPMIDDNDVKARYLRLTVTHTEKQGLFAAVWNMKVYDHTFEIPASISNKGSLAKPSENARREKILELDLDAASPGRPLTSLPNKGTLGGLWKREGKVGVKVENGIKCLDFQNGALVSDRAVPPTLAWNGSYSVATWVKNPEIGKDGECLMSWCDRRAIGLANSYQALYYNSSGYGAAGHLDGHFDMRYNRLPKAGQWHLLLLTFDGLVEKIYVDGVLDNAQNMTLSSMVKNAKFRIGASDDGENYSGLMASLKMYDYALTDADIQKEMNRPPGRK
;
A
#
# COMPACT_ATOMS: atom_id res chain seq x y z
N THR A 1 -11.50 -27.39 9.16
CA THR A 1 -11.51 -26.95 7.76
C THR A 1 -12.89 -27.20 7.20
N ASP A 2 -13.35 -26.37 6.27
CA ASP A 2 -14.54 -26.69 5.45
C ASP A 2 -14.19 -27.61 4.27
N GLY A 3 -12.89 -27.79 3.96
CA GLY A 3 -12.41 -28.67 2.89
C GLY A 3 -12.70 -28.11 1.49
N ASN A 4 -13.08 -26.83 1.41
CA ASN A 4 -13.45 -26.18 0.16
C ASN A 4 -12.27 -25.33 -0.33
N ASN A 5 -11.68 -25.69 -1.46
CA ASN A 5 -10.59 -24.90 -2.05
C ASN A 5 -11.08 -23.58 -2.69
N GLY A 6 -12.39 -23.29 -2.66
CA GLY A 6 -12.98 -22.03 -3.09
C GLY A 6 -13.13 -20.98 -1.98
N THR A 7 -12.79 -21.29 -0.73
CA THR A 7 -12.87 -20.35 0.41
C THR A 7 -11.49 -20.07 0.99
N LEU A 8 -11.25 -18.81 1.36
CA LEU A 8 -9.96 -18.32 1.86
C LEU A 8 -10.22 -17.45 3.08
N TRP A 9 -9.53 -17.72 4.19
CA TRP A 9 -9.40 -16.70 5.21
C TRP A 9 -8.33 -15.70 4.76
N LYS A 10 -8.65 -14.41 4.78
CA LYS A 10 -7.73 -13.32 4.46
C LYS A 10 -7.88 -12.25 5.54
N ALA A 11 -6.76 -11.72 6.02
CA ALA A 11 -6.75 -10.62 6.97
C ALA A 11 -7.45 -9.37 6.40
N GLY A 12 -8.02 -8.54 7.27
CA GLY A 12 -8.70 -7.30 6.86
C GLY A 12 -7.77 -6.21 6.31
N SER A 13 -6.45 -6.38 6.44
CA SER A 13 -5.43 -5.55 5.80
C SER A 13 -4.14 -6.36 5.57
N ASN A 14 -3.28 -5.86 4.68
CA ASN A 14 -1.94 -6.39 4.44
C ASN A 14 -0.86 -5.85 5.41
N ILE A 15 -1.27 -5.21 6.51
CA ILE A 15 -0.36 -4.70 7.53
C ILE A 15 -0.16 -5.80 8.55
N LEU A 16 1.07 -6.29 8.67
CA LEU A 16 1.42 -7.38 9.57
C LEU A 16 1.95 -6.83 10.91
N PRO A 17 1.80 -7.56 12.02
CA PRO A 17 1.29 -8.93 12.11
C PRO A 17 -0.24 -9.04 12.01
N GLN A 18 -0.73 -10.22 11.59
CA GLN A 18 -2.15 -10.55 11.51
C GLN A 18 -2.41 -11.92 12.15
N ASP A 19 -3.56 -12.06 12.80
CA ASP A 19 -3.91 -13.25 13.58
C ASP A 19 -5.11 -14.02 12.98
N LEU A 20 -4.96 -15.33 12.87
CA LEU A 20 -6.05 -16.29 12.67
C LEU A 20 -6.18 -17.14 13.93
N MET A 21 -7.33 -17.06 14.60
CA MET A 21 -7.67 -17.90 15.75
C MET A 21 -8.64 -19.01 15.35
N ILE A 22 -8.36 -20.23 15.78
CA ILE A 22 -9.19 -21.42 15.54
C ILE A 22 -9.63 -21.99 16.88
N ASP A 23 -10.94 -22.14 17.10
CA ASP A 23 -11.52 -22.92 18.21
C ASP A 23 -11.82 -24.35 17.72
N LEU A 24 -11.21 -25.34 18.36
CA LEU A 24 -11.42 -26.76 18.07
C LEU A 24 -12.72 -27.32 18.70
N GLY A 25 -13.49 -26.47 19.39
CA GLY A 25 -14.74 -26.78 20.06
C GLY A 25 -14.55 -27.38 21.46
N SER A 26 -13.48 -28.15 21.66
CA SER A 26 -13.10 -28.73 22.96
C SER A 26 -11.58 -28.92 23.06
N ALA A 27 -11.09 -29.20 24.27
CA ALA A 27 -9.67 -29.52 24.46
C ALA A 27 -9.34 -30.86 23.80
N LYS A 28 -8.46 -30.84 22.80
CA LYS A 28 -8.01 -31.99 22.02
C LYS A 28 -6.50 -32.13 22.12
N GLN A 29 -6.03 -33.36 21.89
CA GLN A 29 -4.63 -33.60 21.63
C GLN A 29 -4.29 -33.02 20.25
N VAL A 30 -3.20 -32.25 20.17
CA VAL A 30 -2.66 -31.72 18.92
C VAL A 30 -1.22 -32.17 18.84
N LYS A 31 -0.87 -32.85 17.75
CA LYS A 31 0.48 -33.33 17.45
C LYS A 31 1.09 -32.71 16.21
N ARG A 32 0.23 -32.28 15.28
CA ARG A 32 0.65 -31.74 13.97
C ARG A 32 -0.35 -30.72 13.44
N VAL A 33 0.16 -29.65 12.85
CA VAL A 33 -0.61 -28.62 12.17
C VAL A 33 -0.07 -28.45 10.77
N PHE A 34 -0.96 -28.53 9.78
CA PHE A 34 -0.69 -28.21 8.37
C PHE A 34 -1.31 -26.85 8.05
N THR A 35 -0.51 -25.90 7.58
CA THR A 35 -0.97 -24.55 7.19
C THR A 35 -0.74 -24.34 5.69
N GLN A 36 -1.81 -24.11 4.93
CA GLN A 36 -1.74 -23.82 3.49
C GLN A 36 -1.98 -22.32 3.27
N PHE A 37 -0.91 -21.56 3.08
CA PHE A 37 -0.98 -20.13 2.77
C PHE A 37 -1.43 -19.87 1.32
N GLU A 38 -1.88 -18.64 1.04
CA GLU A 38 -2.39 -18.24 -0.28
C GLU A 38 -1.39 -18.51 -1.41
N PHE A 39 -0.11 -18.15 -1.22
CA PHE A 39 0.94 -18.30 -2.22
C PHE A 39 1.98 -19.36 -1.83
N PRO A 40 1.93 -20.59 -2.37
CA PRO A 40 2.84 -21.68 -1.98
C PRO A 40 4.29 -21.46 -2.41
N THR A 41 4.54 -20.56 -3.36
CA THR A 41 5.87 -20.24 -3.90
C THR A 41 6.59 -19.13 -3.14
N PHE A 42 5.92 -18.50 -2.17
CA PHE A 42 6.51 -17.48 -1.30
C PHE A 42 6.58 -18.00 0.13
N TYR A 43 7.64 -17.65 0.86
CA TYR A 43 7.67 -17.93 2.28
C TYR A 43 6.81 -16.96 3.08
N TYR A 44 6.31 -17.47 4.20
CA TYR A 44 5.65 -16.70 5.24
C TYR A 44 6.42 -16.90 6.54
N GLN A 45 6.57 -15.83 7.31
CA GLN A 45 7.07 -15.87 8.68
C GLN A 45 5.87 -15.83 9.62
N TYR A 46 5.82 -16.75 10.57
CA TYR A 46 4.67 -16.86 11.47
C TYR A 46 5.03 -17.52 12.80
N ILE A 47 4.14 -17.37 13.77
CA ILE A 47 4.22 -18.03 15.06
C ILE A 47 2.91 -18.75 15.31
N LEU A 48 2.98 -20.04 15.63
CA LEU A 48 1.83 -20.82 16.11
C LEU A 48 1.82 -20.85 17.62
N ARG A 49 0.68 -20.48 18.20
CA ARG A 49 0.42 -20.58 19.63
C ARG A 49 -0.80 -21.43 19.90
N TYR A 50 -0.85 -22.05 21.07
CA TYR A 50 -1.98 -22.83 21.53
C TYR A 50 -2.47 -22.37 22.90
N SER A 51 -3.73 -22.63 23.19
CA SER A 51 -4.36 -22.28 24.46
C SER A 51 -5.49 -23.25 24.81
N LEU A 52 -5.75 -23.43 26.11
CA LEU A 52 -6.94 -24.13 26.60
C LEU A 52 -8.14 -23.18 26.80
N ASP A 53 -7.88 -21.90 27.05
CA ASP A 53 -8.88 -20.90 27.48
C ASP A 53 -9.03 -19.70 26.53
N GLY A 54 -8.20 -19.62 25.48
CA GLY A 54 -8.19 -18.53 24.50
C GLY A 54 -7.54 -17.23 25.02
N LYS A 55 -7.01 -17.26 26.25
CA LYS A 55 -6.43 -16.09 26.95
C LYS A 55 -4.96 -16.28 27.22
N ASN A 56 -4.59 -17.44 27.77
CA ASN A 56 -3.22 -17.80 28.10
C ASN A 56 -2.64 -18.62 26.96
N TRP A 57 -1.67 -18.03 26.25
CA TRP A 57 -1.10 -18.60 25.04
C TRP A 57 0.30 -19.16 25.30
N LYS A 58 0.53 -20.39 24.83
CA LYS A 58 1.84 -21.07 24.84
C LYS A 58 2.32 -21.29 23.41
N LEU A 59 3.63 -21.39 23.21
CA LEU A 59 4.22 -21.60 21.89
C LEU A 59 3.97 -23.02 21.38
N PHE A 60 3.40 -23.14 20.19
CA PHE A 60 3.30 -24.42 19.45
C PHE A 60 4.51 -24.58 18.52
N SER A 61 4.78 -23.57 17.68
CA SER A 61 5.99 -23.51 16.86
C SER A 61 6.37 -22.06 16.56
N ASP A 62 7.66 -21.81 16.39
CA ASP A 62 8.20 -20.51 15.98
C ASP A 62 8.82 -20.62 14.59
N ARG A 63 8.18 -19.98 13.62
CA ARG A 63 8.60 -19.88 12.22
C ARG A 63 8.83 -18.41 11.85
N SER A 64 9.07 -17.54 12.83
CA SER A 64 9.33 -16.11 12.61
C SER A 64 10.61 -15.85 11.82
N GLY A 65 11.55 -16.82 11.79
CA GLY A 65 12.74 -16.80 10.95
C GLY A 65 12.62 -17.60 9.65
N ASN A 66 11.43 -18.08 9.26
CA ASN A 66 11.27 -18.90 8.06
C ASN A 66 11.60 -18.10 6.79
N LEU A 67 12.39 -18.71 5.91
CA LEU A 67 12.72 -18.20 4.57
C LEU A 67 12.41 -19.24 3.47
N THR A 68 11.78 -20.36 3.83
CA THR A 68 11.50 -21.45 2.89
C THR A 68 10.02 -21.42 2.47
N PRO A 69 9.72 -21.31 1.17
CA PRO A 69 8.35 -21.40 0.68
C PRO A 69 7.84 -22.84 0.81
N GLY A 70 6.54 -23.02 1.00
CA GLY A 70 5.95 -24.35 1.14
C GLY A 70 4.44 -24.32 1.34
N SER A 71 3.79 -25.40 0.92
CA SER A 71 2.37 -25.64 1.20
C SER A 71 2.06 -27.14 1.11
N PRO A 72 1.51 -27.76 2.17
CA PRO A 72 1.34 -27.17 3.49
C PRO A 72 2.68 -26.90 4.17
N MET A 73 2.73 -25.85 4.98
CA MET A 73 3.72 -25.76 6.04
C MET A 73 3.34 -26.73 7.16
N ILE A 74 4.31 -27.48 7.66
CA ILE A 74 4.10 -28.55 8.64
C ILE A 74 4.80 -28.18 9.94
N ASP A 75 4.04 -28.16 11.03
CA ASP A 75 4.53 -27.90 12.37
C ASP A 75 4.10 -29.03 13.31
N ASP A 76 5.06 -29.65 13.98
CA ASP A 76 4.84 -30.76 14.91
C ASP A 76 5.16 -30.33 16.35
N ASN A 77 4.27 -30.67 17.29
CA ASN A 77 4.46 -30.49 18.73
C ASN A 77 3.38 -31.28 19.47
N ASP A 78 3.64 -31.85 20.65
CA ASP A 78 2.71 -32.70 21.39
C ASP A 78 2.07 -31.92 22.57
N VAL A 79 0.88 -31.35 22.33
CA VAL A 79 0.20 -30.49 23.33
C VAL A 79 -1.31 -30.73 23.39
N LYS A 80 -1.90 -30.42 24.55
CA LYS A 80 -3.36 -30.35 24.72
C LYS A 80 -3.84 -28.91 24.50
N ALA A 81 -4.73 -28.70 23.55
CA ALA A 81 -5.20 -27.38 23.15
C ALA A 81 -6.70 -27.39 22.80
N ARG A 82 -7.39 -26.27 23.06
CA ARG A 82 -8.71 -25.98 22.48
C ARG A 82 -8.60 -24.92 21.38
N TYR A 83 -7.71 -23.96 21.56
CA TYR A 83 -7.50 -22.87 20.62
C TYR A 83 -6.11 -22.96 20.00
N LEU A 84 -6.03 -22.65 18.71
CA LEU A 84 -4.79 -22.35 18.01
C LEU A 84 -4.83 -20.90 17.52
N ARG A 85 -3.68 -20.24 17.51
CA ARG A 85 -3.51 -18.90 16.96
C ARG A 85 -2.29 -18.89 16.06
N LEU A 86 -2.53 -18.61 14.78
CA LEU A 86 -1.51 -18.33 13.79
C LEU A 86 -1.32 -16.81 13.71
N THR A 87 -0.14 -16.34 14.10
CA THR A 87 0.26 -14.95 13.90
C THR A 87 1.22 -14.89 12.72
N VAL A 88 0.80 -14.38 11.57
CA VAL A 88 1.71 -14.11 10.44
C VAL A 88 2.42 -12.80 10.71
N THR A 89 3.75 -12.82 10.74
CA THR A 89 4.58 -11.67 11.15
C THR A 89 5.18 -10.93 9.95
N HIS A 90 5.56 -11.65 8.89
CA HIS A 90 6.07 -11.10 7.63
C HIS A 90 5.77 -12.06 6.46
N THR A 91 5.93 -11.54 5.25
CA THR A 91 5.83 -12.29 3.99
C THR A 91 7.09 -12.09 3.15
N GLU A 92 7.36 -12.96 2.19
CA GLU A 92 8.50 -12.78 1.26
C GLU A 92 8.34 -11.56 0.37
N LYS A 93 7.11 -11.29 -0.10
CA LYS A 93 6.79 -10.11 -0.91
C LYS A 93 6.06 -9.07 -0.07
N GLN A 94 6.41 -7.81 -0.30
CA GLN A 94 5.77 -6.68 0.38
C GLN A 94 4.28 -6.59 0.03
N GLY A 95 3.46 -6.32 1.05
CA GLY A 95 2.02 -6.07 0.88
C GLY A 95 1.17 -7.31 0.57
N LEU A 96 1.72 -8.52 0.70
CA LEU A 96 0.91 -9.72 0.71
C LEU A 96 0.08 -9.77 2.00
N PHE A 97 -1.16 -10.21 1.87
CA PHE A 97 -2.02 -10.45 3.02
C PHE A 97 -1.60 -11.71 3.77
N ALA A 98 -1.82 -11.70 5.08
CA ALA A 98 -1.94 -12.96 5.81
C ALA A 98 -3.22 -13.66 5.32
N ALA A 99 -3.06 -14.75 4.59
CA ALA A 99 -4.15 -15.46 3.97
C ALA A 99 -3.87 -16.96 3.95
N VAL A 100 -4.88 -17.74 4.35
CA VAL A 100 -4.78 -19.19 4.60
C VAL A 100 -5.96 -19.89 3.95
N TRP A 101 -5.68 -20.75 2.97
CA TRP A 101 -6.68 -21.61 2.34
C TRP A 101 -7.21 -22.64 3.34
N ASN A 102 -6.30 -23.29 4.05
CA ASN A 102 -6.65 -24.39 4.96
C ASN A 102 -5.65 -24.49 6.11
N MET A 103 -6.19 -24.84 7.28
CA MET A 103 -5.41 -25.22 8.45
C MET A 103 -5.94 -26.54 9.01
N LYS A 104 -5.16 -27.62 8.85
CA LYS A 104 -5.54 -28.98 9.29
C LYS A 104 -4.78 -29.33 10.55
N VAL A 105 -5.48 -29.88 11.54
CA VAL A 105 -4.96 -30.16 12.88
C VAL A 105 -5.13 -31.64 13.14
N TYR A 106 -4.06 -32.31 13.54
CA TYR A 106 -4.01 -33.75 13.74
C TYR A 106 -3.55 -34.08 15.15
N ASP A 107 -4.09 -35.16 15.72
CA ASP A 107 -3.73 -35.72 17.03
C ASP A 107 -2.59 -36.76 16.97
N HIS A 108 -2.07 -37.01 15.78
CA HIS A 108 -0.91 -37.87 15.51
C HIS A 108 -0.03 -37.28 14.41
N THR A 109 1.24 -37.70 14.37
CA THR A 109 2.13 -37.45 13.24
C THR A 109 2.08 -38.64 12.28
N PHE A 110 2.39 -38.40 11.00
CA PHE A 110 2.41 -39.42 9.96
C PHE A 110 3.53 -39.16 8.94
N GLU A 111 3.91 -40.14 8.14
CA GLU A 111 4.92 -39.92 7.10
C GLU A 111 4.35 -39.07 5.95
N ILE A 112 5.16 -38.13 5.46
CA ILE A 112 4.82 -37.32 4.28
C ILE A 112 5.51 -37.90 3.05
N PRO A 113 4.81 -38.09 1.92
CA PRO A 113 5.42 -38.61 0.71
C PRO A 113 6.54 -37.70 0.23
N ALA A 114 7.76 -38.25 0.16
CA ALA A 114 9.01 -37.59 -0.20
C ALA A 114 9.47 -36.48 0.78
N SER A 115 10.61 -36.69 1.44
CA SER A 115 11.31 -35.71 2.30
C SER A 115 11.98 -34.60 1.48
N ILE A 116 11.25 -33.99 0.54
CA ILE A 116 11.75 -32.92 -0.32
C ILE A 116 11.47 -31.60 0.40
N SER A 117 12.54 -30.90 0.77
CA SER A 117 12.46 -29.52 1.24
C SER A 117 12.73 -28.58 0.07
N ASN A 118 11.90 -27.55 -0.06
CA ASN A 118 12.25 -26.42 -0.93
C ASN A 118 13.54 -25.75 -0.43
N LYS A 119 14.27 -25.14 -1.36
CA LYS A 119 15.40 -24.28 -1.03
C LYS A 119 14.87 -22.97 -0.43
N GLY A 120 15.52 -22.48 0.62
CA GLY A 120 15.24 -21.16 1.18
C GLY A 120 15.45 -20.04 0.14
N SER A 121 14.55 -19.06 0.15
CA SER A 121 14.69 -17.85 -0.66
C SER A 121 15.84 -16.98 -0.16
N LEU A 122 16.49 -16.26 -1.08
CA LEU A 122 17.50 -15.25 -0.76
C LEU A 122 16.88 -13.88 -0.48
N ALA A 123 15.58 -13.72 -0.73
CA ALA A 123 14.86 -12.49 -0.47
C ALA A 123 14.72 -12.25 1.04
N LYS A 124 14.96 -11.01 1.47
CA LYS A 124 14.66 -10.56 2.83
C LYS A 124 13.15 -10.46 3.05
N PRO A 125 12.66 -10.61 4.30
CA PRO A 125 11.24 -10.48 4.59
C PRO A 125 10.76 -9.04 4.30
N SER A 126 9.45 -8.91 4.08
CA SER A 126 8.75 -7.65 3.97
C SER A 126 8.97 -6.75 5.19
N GLU A 127 8.87 -5.43 5.00
CA GLU A 127 8.83 -4.47 6.10
C GLU A 127 7.38 -4.18 6.50
N ASN A 128 7.13 -4.11 7.81
CA ASN A 128 5.79 -3.79 8.30
C ASN A 128 5.55 -2.29 8.26
N ALA A 129 4.49 -1.88 7.55
CA ALA A 129 4.02 -0.50 7.54
C ALA A 129 3.61 -0.05 8.95
N ARG A 130 3.80 1.24 9.25
CA ARG A 130 3.58 1.82 10.59
C ARG A 130 2.25 2.56 10.71
N ARG A 131 1.48 2.65 9.63
CA ARG A 131 0.23 3.41 9.54
C ARG A 131 0.45 4.90 9.79
N GLU A 132 1.43 5.46 9.11
CA GLU A 132 1.87 6.82 9.26
C GLU A 132 1.52 7.67 8.03
N LYS A 133 1.33 8.97 8.26
CA LYS A 133 1.36 9.97 7.20
C LYS A 133 2.83 10.27 6.89
N ILE A 134 3.37 9.58 5.88
CA ILE A 134 4.79 9.66 5.52
C ILE A 134 5.14 10.94 4.77
N LEU A 135 4.20 11.53 4.03
CA LEU A 135 4.40 12.77 3.29
C LEU A 135 3.31 13.80 3.61
N GLU A 136 3.72 15.06 3.76
CA GLU A 136 2.83 16.22 3.81
C GLU A 136 3.59 17.48 3.33
N LEU A 137 3.02 18.20 2.37
CA LEU A 137 3.54 19.50 1.95
C LEU A 137 3.32 20.56 3.03
N ASP A 138 4.39 21.25 3.41
CA ASP A 138 4.32 22.41 4.28
C ASP A 138 4.29 23.72 3.50
N LEU A 139 3.10 24.19 3.12
CA LEU A 139 2.99 25.48 2.44
C LEU A 139 3.20 26.68 3.37
N ASP A 140 3.16 26.52 4.70
CA ASP A 140 3.43 27.63 5.62
C ASP A 140 4.90 28.07 5.56
N ALA A 141 5.81 27.16 5.23
CA ALA A 141 7.24 27.43 5.05
C ALA A 141 7.58 28.22 3.77
N ALA A 142 6.63 28.43 2.86
CA ALA A 142 6.83 29.20 1.64
C ALA A 142 6.06 30.52 1.63
N SER A 143 6.55 31.52 0.90
CA SER A 143 5.89 32.84 0.82
C SER A 143 5.59 33.21 -0.64
N PRO A 144 4.36 33.71 -0.94
CA PRO A 144 4.04 34.23 -2.27
C PRO A 144 5.03 35.31 -2.71
N GLY A 145 5.39 35.32 -3.99
CA GLY A 145 6.33 36.30 -4.57
C GLY A 145 7.81 36.10 -4.20
N ARG A 146 8.14 35.10 -3.37
CA ARG A 146 9.53 34.68 -3.14
C ARG A 146 9.86 33.45 -3.98
N PRO A 147 11.09 33.33 -4.51
CA PRO A 147 11.52 32.11 -5.19
C PRO A 147 11.37 30.89 -4.28
N LEU A 148 10.65 29.87 -4.77
CA LEU A 148 10.55 28.58 -4.10
C LEU A 148 11.79 27.75 -4.45
N THR A 149 12.64 27.43 -3.48
CA THR A 149 13.80 26.55 -3.71
C THR A 149 13.53 25.15 -3.16
N SER A 150 12.95 25.08 -1.96
CA SER A 150 12.60 23.84 -1.30
C SER A 150 11.42 24.03 -0.34
N LEU A 151 10.83 22.91 0.08
CA LEU A 151 9.83 22.83 1.15
C LEU A 151 10.17 21.69 2.10
N PRO A 152 9.90 21.83 3.41
CA PRO A 152 9.99 20.70 4.31
C PRO A 152 8.84 19.70 4.06
N ASN A 153 9.15 18.43 4.24
CA ASN A 153 8.14 17.38 4.39
C ASN A 153 7.72 17.30 5.87
N LYS A 154 6.45 17.57 6.16
CA LYS A 154 5.86 17.47 7.51
C LYS A 154 5.43 16.05 7.90
N GLY A 155 5.48 15.10 6.97
CA GLY A 155 5.23 13.69 7.25
C GLY A 155 6.39 13.01 7.97
N THR A 156 6.15 11.79 8.47
CA THR A 156 7.11 11.05 9.31
C THR A 156 8.40 10.66 8.57
N LEU A 157 8.38 10.60 7.23
CA LEU A 157 9.59 10.37 6.43
C LEU A 157 10.60 11.53 6.53
N GLY A 158 10.11 12.74 6.85
CA GLY A 158 10.90 13.96 6.91
C GLY A 158 11.59 14.29 5.59
N GLY A 159 12.65 15.09 5.67
CA GLY A 159 13.43 15.53 4.51
C GLY A 159 12.87 16.79 3.85
N LEU A 160 13.39 17.05 2.65
CA LEU A 160 13.08 18.24 1.87
C LEU A 160 12.59 17.87 0.48
N TRP A 161 11.61 18.63 0.01
CA TRP A 161 11.23 18.74 -1.39
C TRP A 161 12.14 19.76 -2.05
N LYS A 162 12.83 19.38 -3.12
CA LYS A 162 13.63 20.29 -3.94
C LYS A 162 12.86 20.65 -5.20
N ARG A 163 12.83 21.94 -5.55
CA ARG A 163 12.20 22.39 -6.79
C ARG A 163 13.05 22.03 -8.00
N GLU A 164 12.42 21.44 -8.99
CA GLU A 164 12.92 21.28 -10.36
C GLU A 164 11.97 22.02 -11.32
N GLY A 165 12.50 22.77 -12.28
CA GLY A 165 11.68 23.54 -13.22
C GLY A 165 10.87 24.68 -12.56
N LYS A 166 9.71 24.99 -13.14
CA LYS A 166 8.89 26.15 -12.76
C LYS A 166 7.76 25.76 -11.81
N VAL A 167 8.00 25.97 -10.52
CA VAL A 167 6.99 25.89 -9.46
C VAL A 167 7.05 27.17 -8.63
N GLY A 168 5.90 27.83 -8.50
CA GLY A 168 5.71 29.06 -7.73
C GLY A 168 4.75 28.88 -6.57
N VAL A 169 4.61 29.93 -5.77
CA VAL A 169 3.64 30.00 -4.67
C VAL A 169 2.70 31.15 -4.98
N LYS A 170 1.39 30.88 -4.97
CA LYS A 170 0.32 31.82 -5.30
C LYS A 170 -0.73 31.84 -4.20
N VAL A 171 -1.48 32.93 -4.13
CA VAL A 171 -2.77 32.97 -3.43
C VAL A 171 -3.87 33.11 -4.47
N GLU A 172 -4.74 32.12 -4.56
CA GLU A 172 -5.87 32.06 -5.48
C GLU A 172 -7.16 32.12 -4.66
N ASN A 173 -7.93 33.20 -4.78
CA ASN A 173 -9.19 33.39 -4.04
C ASN A 173 -9.06 33.12 -2.52
N GLY A 174 -7.96 33.58 -1.91
CA GLY A 174 -7.67 33.38 -0.48
C GLY A 174 -7.02 32.04 -0.13
N ILE A 175 -6.85 31.13 -1.09
CA ILE A 175 -6.19 29.84 -0.90
C ILE A 175 -4.72 29.96 -1.28
N LYS A 176 -3.82 29.71 -0.33
CA LYS A 176 -2.38 29.58 -0.60
C LYS A 176 -2.12 28.24 -1.26
N CYS A 177 -1.49 28.24 -2.43
CA CYS A 177 -1.22 27.05 -3.22
C CYS A 177 0.12 27.14 -3.95
N LEU A 178 0.58 26.00 -4.43
CA LEU A 178 1.64 25.91 -5.42
C LEU A 178 1.04 26.11 -6.82
N ASP A 179 1.77 26.81 -7.67
CA ASP A 179 1.47 27.01 -9.09
C ASP A 179 2.51 26.26 -9.92
N PHE A 180 2.10 25.16 -10.53
CA PHE A 180 2.95 24.31 -11.36
C PHE A 180 2.85 24.73 -12.82
N GLN A 181 4.00 25.03 -13.44
CA GLN A 181 4.10 25.36 -14.86
C GLN A 181 5.05 24.36 -15.53
N ASN A 182 4.67 23.09 -15.51
CA ASN A 182 5.50 21.95 -15.92
C ASN A 182 6.80 21.81 -15.09
N GLY A 183 6.74 22.18 -13.81
CA GLY A 183 7.81 21.96 -12.83
C GLY A 183 7.47 20.80 -11.88
N ALA A 184 8.39 20.50 -10.97
CA ALA A 184 8.23 19.46 -9.98
C ALA A 184 8.81 19.84 -8.62
N LEU A 185 8.33 19.15 -7.59
CA LEU A 185 8.99 19.04 -6.30
C LEU A 185 9.46 17.60 -6.11
N VAL A 186 10.75 17.40 -5.89
CA VAL A 186 11.38 16.08 -5.80
C VAL A 186 11.94 15.87 -4.39
N SER A 187 11.57 14.75 -3.75
CA SER A 187 12.06 14.45 -2.40
C SER A 187 13.56 14.12 -2.40
N ASP A 188 14.26 14.54 -1.35
CA ASP A 188 15.62 14.09 -1.05
C ASP A 188 15.68 12.75 -0.30
N ARG A 189 14.51 12.17 0.03
CA ARG A 189 14.39 10.86 0.66
C ARG A 189 14.04 9.79 -0.37
N ALA A 190 14.58 8.61 -0.14
CA ALA A 190 14.21 7.42 -0.91
C ALA A 190 12.77 7.01 -0.60
N VAL A 191 12.11 6.39 -1.59
CA VAL A 191 10.80 5.78 -1.40
C VAL A 191 10.94 4.56 -0.47
N PRO A 192 10.20 4.48 0.65
CA PRO A 192 10.32 3.38 1.61
C PRO A 192 10.01 2.02 0.98
N PRO A 193 10.72 0.94 1.37
CA PRO A 193 10.42 -0.42 0.93
C PRO A 193 9.01 -0.89 1.27
N THR A 194 8.37 -0.30 2.28
CA THR A 194 6.97 -0.62 2.67
C THR A 194 5.95 -0.35 1.56
N LEU A 195 6.28 0.52 0.59
CA LEU A 195 5.46 0.83 -0.58
C LEU A 195 5.80 -0.03 -1.81
N ALA A 196 6.75 -0.95 -1.72
CA ALA A 196 7.10 -1.85 -2.81
C ALA A 196 5.99 -2.87 -3.05
N TRP A 197 5.91 -3.42 -4.26
CA TRP A 197 4.91 -4.44 -4.61
C TRP A 197 3.51 -4.01 -4.20
N ASN A 198 2.74 -4.89 -3.57
CA ASN A 198 1.37 -4.63 -3.14
C ASN A 198 1.31 -3.82 -1.83
N GLY A 199 2.38 -3.11 -1.46
CA GLY A 199 2.41 -2.25 -0.28
C GLY A 199 1.26 -1.26 -0.32
N SER A 200 0.46 -1.22 0.75
CA SER A 200 -0.69 -0.32 0.82
C SER A 200 -0.27 1.14 0.85
N TYR A 201 -1.11 2.00 0.28
CA TYR A 201 -0.91 3.44 0.34
C TYR A 201 -2.21 4.22 0.24
N SER A 202 -2.14 5.50 0.56
CA SER A 202 -3.12 6.49 0.12
C SER A 202 -2.46 7.81 -0.21
N VAL A 203 -2.89 8.47 -1.27
CA VAL A 203 -2.45 9.80 -1.67
C VAL A 203 -3.67 10.71 -1.71
N ALA A 204 -3.62 11.85 -1.02
CA ALA A 204 -4.70 12.84 -0.97
C ALA A 204 -4.18 14.22 -1.36
N THR A 205 -4.85 14.88 -2.30
CA THR A 205 -4.42 16.19 -2.80
C THR A 205 -5.59 17.09 -3.17
N TRP A 206 -5.50 18.36 -2.76
CA TRP A 206 -6.43 19.41 -3.20
C TRP A 206 -5.80 20.11 -4.39
N VAL A 207 -6.45 20.02 -5.55
CA VAL A 207 -5.93 20.52 -6.82
C VAL A 207 -6.99 21.28 -7.60
N LYS A 208 -6.53 22.20 -8.46
CA LYS A 208 -7.35 22.91 -9.43
C LYS A 208 -6.56 22.98 -10.74
N ASN A 209 -7.03 22.25 -11.74
CA ASN A 209 -6.46 22.31 -13.08
C ASN A 209 -7.25 23.34 -13.93
N PRO A 210 -6.60 24.38 -14.53
CA PRO A 210 -7.32 25.36 -15.34
C PRO A 210 -8.02 24.76 -16.55
N GLU A 211 -7.41 23.73 -17.15
CA GLU A 211 -7.92 22.94 -18.26
C GLU A 211 -7.67 21.45 -17.97
N ILE A 212 -8.42 20.54 -18.60
CA ILE A 212 -8.15 19.10 -18.47
C ILE A 212 -7.43 18.61 -19.72
N GLY A 213 -6.19 18.14 -19.55
CA GLY A 213 -5.41 17.53 -20.62
C GLY A 213 -6.04 16.25 -21.19
N LYS A 214 -5.67 15.90 -22.42
CA LYS A 214 -5.99 14.59 -23.03
C LYS A 214 -5.06 13.47 -22.56
N ASP A 215 -3.91 13.85 -22.03
CA ASP A 215 -2.83 13.04 -21.46
C ASP A 215 -2.00 13.94 -20.52
N GLY A 216 -0.94 13.41 -19.90
CA GLY A 216 -0.06 14.20 -19.01
C GLY A 216 -0.70 14.48 -17.66
N GLU A 217 -0.44 15.65 -17.05
CA GLU A 217 -1.04 16.09 -15.78
C GLU A 217 -0.76 15.15 -14.58
N CYS A 218 0.49 14.69 -14.45
CA CYS A 218 0.92 13.87 -13.32
C CYS A 218 0.98 14.69 -12.03
N LEU A 219 0.10 14.39 -11.07
CA LEU A 219 0.06 15.06 -9.77
C LEU A 219 1.16 14.56 -8.84
N MET A 220 1.40 13.26 -8.82
CA MET A 220 2.45 12.66 -8.02
C MET A 220 2.86 11.28 -8.54
N SER A 221 4.15 10.97 -8.50
CA SER A 221 4.70 9.65 -8.79
C SER A 221 5.72 9.20 -7.74
N TRP A 222 5.88 7.88 -7.58
CA TRP A 222 6.78 7.32 -6.56
C TRP A 222 7.42 5.97 -6.93
N CYS A 223 7.45 5.64 -8.22
CA CYS A 223 8.12 4.46 -8.73
C CYS A 223 9.14 4.84 -9.81
N ASP A 224 10.11 3.95 -10.04
CA ASP A 224 11.01 4.00 -11.20
C ASP A 224 10.46 3.06 -12.27
N ARG A 225 9.80 3.63 -13.29
CA ARG A 225 9.15 2.86 -14.37
C ARG A 225 10.12 2.01 -15.18
N ARG A 226 11.42 2.34 -15.15
CA ARG A 226 12.47 1.68 -15.93
C ARG A 226 13.26 0.65 -15.13
N ALA A 227 13.00 0.52 -13.82
CA ALA A 227 13.74 -0.42 -12.97
C ALA A 227 13.62 -1.89 -13.44
N ILE A 228 12.43 -2.28 -13.92
CA ILE A 228 12.17 -3.62 -14.50
C ILE A 228 11.24 -3.59 -15.72
N GLY A 229 10.52 -2.50 -15.99
CA GLY A 229 9.63 -2.38 -17.16
C GLY A 229 8.43 -3.33 -17.16
N LEU A 230 7.90 -3.71 -16.00
CA LEU A 230 6.66 -4.50 -15.92
C LEU A 230 5.42 -3.58 -16.05
N ALA A 231 4.36 -4.10 -16.68
CA ALA A 231 3.08 -3.44 -16.96
C ALA A 231 2.32 -2.87 -15.75
N ASN A 232 2.78 -3.11 -14.52
CA ASN A 232 2.16 -2.69 -13.26
C ASN A 232 3.20 -2.24 -12.22
N SER A 233 4.38 -1.84 -12.67
CA SER A 233 5.51 -1.49 -11.79
C SER A 233 5.60 0.00 -11.45
N TYR A 234 4.83 0.83 -12.15
CA TYR A 234 4.79 2.25 -11.95
C TYR A 234 3.52 2.66 -11.23
N GLN A 235 3.61 3.63 -10.32
CA GLN A 235 2.44 4.15 -9.63
C GLN A 235 2.50 5.68 -9.66
N ALA A 236 1.43 6.28 -10.17
CA ALA A 236 1.26 7.72 -10.16
C ALA A 236 -0.22 8.11 -10.14
N LEU A 237 -0.50 9.21 -9.47
CA LEU A 237 -1.80 9.88 -9.46
C LEU A 237 -1.80 10.96 -10.54
N TYR A 238 -2.84 10.95 -11.38
CA TYR A 238 -3.00 11.86 -12.51
C TYR A 238 -4.30 12.69 -12.38
N TYR A 239 -4.41 13.75 -13.19
CA TYR A 239 -5.67 14.47 -13.40
C TYR A 239 -5.83 14.89 -14.87
N ASN A 240 -6.16 13.93 -15.73
CA ASN A 240 -6.45 14.13 -17.16
C ASN A 240 -7.65 13.27 -17.63
N SER A 241 -7.99 13.37 -18.92
CA SER A 241 -9.16 12.68 -19.52
C SER A 241 -8.87 11.33 -20.20
N SER A 242 -7.63 10.83 -20.11
CA SER A 242 -7.19 9.58 -20.74
C SER A 242 -7.60 8.32 -19.97
N GLY A 243 -7.21 7.14 -20.49
CA GLY A 243 -7.38 5.84 -19.84
C GLY A 243 -6.66 5.69 -18.50
N TYR A 244 -5.58 6.44 -18.26
CA TYR A 244 -4.82 6.49 -16.99
C TYR A 244 -5.09 7.77 -16.20
N GLY A 245 -6.12 8.54 -16.59
CA GLY A 245 -6.31 9.90 -16.15
C GLY A 245 -6.49 10.10 -14.65
N ALA A 246 -6.83 9.03 -13.91
CA ALA A 246 -6.85 9.00 -12.45
C ALA A 246 -5.59 8.35 -11.86
N ALA A 247 -5.18 7.18 -12.34
CA ALA A 247 -3.95 6.52 -11.92
C ALA A 247 -3.29 5.77 -13.10
N GLY A 248 -1.96 5.85 -13.20
CA GLY A 248 -1.19 5.27 -14.30
C GLY A 248 -0.17 4.23 -13.84
N HIS A 249 -0.10 3.13 -14.59
CA HIS A 249 0.61 1.90 -14.21
C HIS A 249 1.51 1.29 -15.30
N LEU A 250 1.59 1.94 -16.48
CA LEU A 250 2.31 1.55 -17.72
C LEU A 250 1.54 0.65 -18.69
N ASP A 251 0.33 0.22 -18.34
CA ASP A 251 -0.48 -0.63 -19.22
C ASP A 251 -1.96 -0.37 -18.98
N GLY A 252 -2.71 -0.25 -20.08
CA GLY A 252 -4.13 0.10 -20.08
C GLY A 252 -5.03 -0.88 -19.30
N HIS A 253 -4.56 -2.10 -19.01
CA HIS A 253 -5.24 -3.04 -18.13
C HIS A 253 -5.19 -2.62 -16.66
N PHE A 254 -4.06 -2.05 -16.23
CA PHE A 254 -3.86 -1.58 -14.86
C PHE A 254 -4.19 -0.10 -14.70
N ASP A 255 -4.14 0.68 -15.78
CA ASP A 255 -4.50 2.11 -15.77
C ASP A 255 -5.94 2.37 -15.30
N MET A 256 -6.13 3.38 -14.45
CA MET A 256 -7.44 3.85 -14.00
C MET A 256 -7.79 5.21 -14.60
N ARG A 257 -8.96 5.28 -15.22
CA ARG A 257 -9.59 6.55 -15.63
C ARG A 257 -10.59 7.02 -14.57
N TYR A 258 -10.95 8.29 -14.64
CA TYR A 258 -12.16 8.78 -13.97
C TYR A 258 -13.42 8.26 -14.68
N ASN A 259 -14.38 7.74 -13.91
CA ASN A 259 -15.72 7.45 -14.43
C ASN A 259 -16.50 8.75 -14.66
N ARG A 260 -16.35 9.70 -13.73
CA ARG A 260 -16.83 11.07 -13.86
C ARG A 260 -15.67 12.04 -13.71
N LEU A 261 -15.13 12.47 -14.84
CA LEU A 261 -14.03 13.42 -14.89
C LEU A 261 -14.33 14.69 -14.05
N PRO A 262 -13.49 15.01 -13.04
CA PRO A 262 -13.63 16.24 -12.28
C PRO A 262 -13.46 17.47 -13.18
N LYS A 263 -14.10 18.60 -12.83
CA LYS A 263 -14.22 19.75 -13.73
C LYS A 263 -12.97 20.63 -13.71
N ALA A 264 -12.56 21.10 -14.89
CA ALA A 264 -11.59 22.18 -15.01
C ALA A 264 -12.04 23.45 -14.25
N GLY A 265 -11.06 24.22 -13.78
CA GLY A 265 -11.25 25.50 -13.12
C GLY A 265 -11.83 25.43 -11.70
N GLN A 266 -12.08 24.24 -11.16
CA GLN A 266 -12.63 24.02 -9.82
C GLN A 266 -11.60 23.33 -8.91
N TRP A 267 -11.69 23.62 -7.61
CA TRP A 267 -10.93 22.88 -6.60
C TRP A 267 -11.61 21.55 -6.35
N HIS A 268 -10.84 20.47 -6.40
CA HIS A 268 -11.28 19.12 -6.09
C HIS A 268 -10.34 18.47 -5.08
N LEU A 269 -10.87 17.67 -4.16
CA LEU A 269 -10.07 16.67 -3.47
C LEU A 269 -10.00 15.42 -4.34
N LEU A 270 -8.79 15.04 -4.72
CA LEU A 270 -8.52 13.77 -5.36
C LEU A 270 -7.80 12.87 -4.36
N LEU A 271 -8.34 11.67 -4.14
CA LEU A 271 -7.81 10.75 -3.14
C LEU A 271 -7.74 9.33 -3.70
N LEU A 272 -6.53 8.82 -3.87
CA LEU A 272 -6.23 7.47 -4.36
C LEU A 272 -5.86 6.58 -3.18
N THR A 273 -6.48 5.42 -3.03
CA THR A 273 -6.15 4.42 -2.00
C THR A 273 -5.86 3.08 -2.65
N PHE A 274 -4.88 2.34 -2.13
CA PHE A 274 -4.65 0.94 -2.47
C PHE A 274 -4.42 0.13 -1.20
N ASP A 275 -5.21 -0.92 -1.00
CA ASP A 275 -5.17 -1.78 0.20
C ASP A 275 -4.30 -3.04 0.04
N GLY A 276 -3.60 -3.15 -1.09
CA GLY A 276 -2.86 -4.34 -1.50
C GLY A 276 -3.62 -5.27 -2.44
N LEU A 277 -4.89 -5.00 -2.72
CA LEU A 277 -5.72 -5.73 -3.67
C LEU A 277 -6.65 -4.82 -4.50
N VAL A 278 -7.25 -3.81 -3.90
CA VAL A 278 -8.21 -2.91 -4.55
C VAL A 278 -7.64 -1.50 -4.54
N GLU A 279 -7.47 -0.93 -5.72
CA GLU A 279 -7.17 0.49 -5.89
C GLU A 279 -8.46 1.26 -6.15
N LYS A 280 -8.61 2.42 -5.50
CA LYS A 280 -9.81 3.23 -5.53
C LYS A 280 -9.44 4.70 -5.66
N ILE A 281 -10.14 5.41 -6.53
CA ILE A 281 -10.05 6.86 -6.64
C ILE A 281 -11.36 7.49 -6.17
N TYR A 282 -11.23 8.47 -5.29
CA TYR A 282 -12.33 9.27 -4.76
C TYR A 282 -12.17 10.72 -5.24
N VAL A 283 -13.30 11.32 -5.63
CA VAL A 283 -13.41 12.73 -6.03
C VAL A 283 -14.35 13.40 -5.07
N ASP A 284 -13.88 14.45 -4.39
CA ASP A 284 -14.66 15.20 -3.40
C ASP A 284 -15.33 14.28 -2.35
N GLY A 285 -14.60 13.23 -1.95
CA GLY A 285 -14.99 12.30 -0.88
C GLY A 285 -15.96 11.21 -1.31
N VAL A 286 -16.32 11.18 -2.59
CA VAL A 286 -17.20 10.18 -3.18
C VAL A 286 -16.35 9.23 -4.02
N LEU A 287 -16.57 7.92 -3.88
CA LEU A 287 -15.91 6.91 -4.70
C LEU A 287 -16.28 7.13 -6.18
N ASP A 288 -15.28 7.33 -7.04
CA ASP A 288 -15.48 7.51 -8.48
C ASP A 288 -15.19 6.22 -9.24
N ASN A 289 -14.06 5.56 -8.96
CA ASN A 289 -13.67 4.32 -9.63
C ASN A 289 -12.90 3.40 -8.68
N ALA A 290 -12.96 2.09 -8.94
CA ALA A 290 -12.29 1.05 -8.18
C ALA A 290 -11.94 -0.15 -9.07
N GLN A 291 -10.77 -0.75 -8.84
CA GLN A 291 -10.36 -1.93 -9.59
C GLN A 291 -9.51 -2.88 -8.72
N ASN A 292 -9.73 -4.18 -8.89
CA ASN A 292 -8.90 -5.21 -8.28
C ASN A 292 -7.61 -5.35 -9.09
N MET A 293 -6.47 -5.19 -8.44
CA MET A 293 -5.15 -5.27 -9.07
C MET A 293 -4.11 -5.90 -8.16
N THR A 294 -3.08 -6.43 -8.81
CA THR A 294 -1.78 -6.64 -8.18
C THR A 294 -0.87 -5.54 -8.73
N LEU A 295 -0.32 -4.72 -7.85
CA LEU A 295 0.58 -3.62 -8.22
C LEU A 295 1.99 -4.05 -7.83
N SER A 296 2.89 -4.14 -8.78
CA SER A 296 4.27 -4.58 -8.54
C SER A 296 5.17 -3.36 -8.31
N SER A 297 4.73 -2.42 -7.45
CA SER A 297 5.34 -1.09 -7.28
C SER A 297 6.85 -1.14 -7.14
N MET A 298 7.56 -0.49 -8.07
CA MET A 298 9.02 -0.52 -8.12
C MET A 298 9.64 0.72 -7.52
N VAL A 299 9.97 0.58 -6.24
CA VAL A 299 10.51 1.68 -5.42
C VAL A 299 12.04 1.75 -5.43
N LYS A 300 12.73 0.76 -6.01
CA LYS A 300 14.20 0.75 -6.11
C LYS A 300 14.64 1.91 -7.00
N ASN A 301 15.52 2.78 -6.49
CA ASN A 301 15.98 4.02 -7.14
C ASN A 301 14.88 5.05 -7.44
N ALA A 302 13.63 4.78 -7.04
CA ALA A 302 12.53 5.69 -7.23
C ALA A 302 12.70 6.94 -6.36
N LYS A 303 12.04 8.02 -6.78
CA LYS A 303 11.90 9.25 -6.01
C LYS A 303 10.43 9.60 -5.94
N PHE A 304 10.01 10.17 -4.82
CA PHE A 304 8.76 10.92 -4.80
C PHE A 304 8.90 12.18 -5.63
N ARG A 305 7.99 12.37 -6.59
CA ARG A 305 7.85 13.57 -7.40
C ARG A 305 6.44 14.09 -7.30
N ILE A 306 6.28 15.37 -7.04
CA ILE A 306 4.99 16.08 -7.05
C ILE A 306 4.99 17.02 -8.25
N GLY A 307 3.91 16.98 -9.05
CA GLY A 307 3.74 17.76 -10.27
C GLY A 307 4.42 17.20 -11.50
N ALA A 308 5.05 16.02 -11.41
CA ALA A 308 5.64 15.34 -12.56
C ALA A 308 5.75 13.82 -12.36
N SER A 309 5.79 13.11 -13.48
CA SER A 309 6.22 11.72 -13.56
C SER A 309 7.75 11.61 -13.56
N ASP A 310 8.27 10.40 -13.70
CA ASP A 310 9.67 10.09 -13.95
C ASP A 310 10.04 10.10 -15.45
N ASP A 311 9.12 10.48 -16.34
CA ASP A 311 9.29 10.42 -17.81
C ASP A 311 8.76 11.66 -18.57
N GLY A 312 8.46 12.75 -17.84
CA GLY A 312 8.16 14.05 -18.45
C GLY A 312 6.69 14.38 -18.64
N GLU A 313 5.75 13.57 -18.14
CA GLU A 313 4.36 13.99 -17.92
C GLU A 313 4.34 14.97 -16.74
N ASN A 314 3.96 16.24 -16.99
CA ASN A 314 3.96 17.28 -15.96
C ASN A 314 2.55 17.79 -15.68
N TYR A 315 2.34 18.28 -14.46
CA TYR A 315 1.16 19.01 -14.04
C TYR A 315 1.28 20.49 -14.35
N SER A 316 0.18 21.09 -14.79
CA SER A 316 0.11 22.48 -15.20
C SER A 316 -1.00 23.29 -14.50
N GLY A 317 -1.19 23.03 -13.20
CA GLY A 317 -2.23 23.69 -12.40
C GLY A 317 -1.84 24.05 -10.97
N LEU A 318 -2.86 24.28 -10.15
CA LEU A 318 -2.71 24.69 -8.76
C LEU A 318 -2.85 23.49 -7.82
N MET A 319 -2.05 23.46 -6.75
CA MET A 319 -2.12 22.44 -5.70
C MET A 319 -2.02 23.07 -4.32
N ALA A 320 -3.02 22.87 -3.47
CA ALA A 320 -3.08 23.48 -2.14
C ALA A 320 -2.62 22.54 -1.02
N SER A 321 -2.60 21.23 -1.25
CA SER A 321 -2.07 20.26 -0.29
C SER A 321 -1.71 18.97 -1.00
N LEU A 322 -0.72 18.25 -0.49
CA LEU A 322 -0.50 16.85 -0.84
C LEU A 322 -0.09 16.08 0.41
N LYS A 323 -0.69 14.91 0.61
CA LYS A 323 -0.39 13.99 1.69
C LYS A 323 -0.28 12.57 1.15
N MET A 324 0.61 11.77 1.74
CA MET A 324 0.67 10.33 1.50
C MET A 324 0.75 9.56 2.81
N TYR A 325 0.04 8.43 2.85
CA TYR A 325 -0.01 7.49 3.96
C TYR A 325 0.53 6.13 3.50
N ASP A 326 1.22 5.40 4.37
CA ASP A 326 1.72 4.03 4.10
C ASP A 326 0.67 2.93 4.37
N TYR A 327 -0.61 3.31 4.29
CA TYR A 327 -1.77 2.43 4.46
C TYR A 327 -2.96 2.95 3.67
N ALA A 328 -3.93 2.07 3.39
CA ALA A 328 -5.21 2.47 2.83
C ALA A 328 -6.06 3.20 3.88
N LEU A 329 -6.45 4.44 3.60
CA LEU A 329 -7.37 5.21 4.44
C LEU A 329 -8.74 4.54 4.51
N THR A 330 -9.38 4.62 5.68
CA THR A 330 -10.77 4.18 5.85
C THR A 330 -11.73 5.25 5.34
N ASP A 331 -13.00 4.89 5.10
CA ASP A 331 -14.03 5.87 4.73
C ASP A 331 -14.12 7.02 5.76
N ALA A 332 -13.97 6.72 7.05
CA ALA A 332 -13.95 7.73 8.10
C ALA A 332 -12.75 8.68 7.99
N ASP A 333 -11.59 8.19 7.55
CA ASP A 333 -10.40 9.03 7.33
C ASP A 333 -10.52 9.87 6.06
N ILE A 334 -11.13 9.32 5.00
CA ILE A 334 -11.44 10.04 3.76
C ILE A 334 -12.37 11.22 4.06
N GLN A 335 -13.41 11.02 4.87
CA GLN A 335 -14.29 12.12 5.29
C GLN A 335 -13.56 13.17 6.13
N LYS A 336 -12.54 12.81 6.92
CA LYS A 336 -11.71 13.81 7.63
C LYS A 336 -10.87 14.63 6.65
N GLU A 337 -10.34 14.02 5.59
CA GLU A 337 -9.59 14.75 4.56
C GLU A 337 -10.49 15.70 3.76
N MET A 338 -11.73 15.29 3.46
CA MET A 338 -12.73 16.18 2.85
C MET A 338 -13.07 17.40 3.68
N ASN A 339 -13.18 17.22 5.00
CA ASN A 339 -13.51 18.31 5.92
C ASN A 339 -12.33 19.26 6.20
N ARG A 340 -11.20 19.07 5.51
CA ARG A 340 -10.01 19.95 5.53
C ARG A 340 -9.85 20.63 4.15
N PRO A 341 -10.75 21.53 3.76
CA PRO A 341 -10.64 22.23 2.49
C PRO A 341 -9.39 23.12 2.45
N PRO A 342 -8.89 23.44 1.25
CA PRO A 342 -7.64 24.17 1.10
C PRO A 342 -7.76 25.57 1.72
N GLY A 343 -6.75 25.97 2.50
CA GLY A 343 -6.71 27.26 3.19
C GLY A 343 -7.33 27.30 4.59
N ARG A 344 -7.96 26.23 5.09
CA ARG A 344 -8.31 26.08 6.52
C ARG A 344 -7.21 25.35 7.28
N LYS A 345 -6.76 25.94 8.40
CA LYS A 345 -5.86 25.28 9.36
C LYS A 345 -6.58 24.21 10.16
#